data_AF-A0A3L7UK36-F1
#
_entry.id   AF-A0A3L7UK36-F1
#
_cell.length_a   1.000
_cell.length_b   1.000
_cell.length_c   1.000
_cell.angle_alpha   90.00
_cell.angle_beta   90.00
_cell.angle_gamma   90.00
#
_symmetry.space_group_name_H-M   'P 1'
#
loop_
_entity.id
_entity.type
_entity.pdbx_description
1 polymer ?
#
loop_
_entity_poly.entity_id
_entity_poly.type
_entity_poly.pdbx_seq_one_letter_code
_entity_poly.pdbx_strand_id
1 'polypeptide(L)'
;MGHLIKGRRMRIFSRPELMVRVCLVLCTATDALQAAEELSREAIVSRVRDDIEYLASDDQEGRGIETKGIERAAERIIAEYQKFGLQPVMPEGSFRQPFEVSLGDVVISESTHVKLTAPDGTVTELKLGDEFQPIRRGANGQGIGGVVFLGYGISSDQEQYDDYADINVEGKVVVVIRREPQSYDGGAFKGTATSSDAYIDRKLELMTKAKAAAVLFVNDVSSSPTVETDELAAPSSFGNDGESLPFAHVRQSIIDRMLNATPLKAKDGESLSNLQAVAQYIDASLKPVSQELPGWSADVTTKFQADAVTAYNLIGAIEGEGPHADETIVIGGHYDHLGFGGYGSRSPSRNGEIHNGADDNASGTAAVLELARRIASGPKPQRRMVFICFSGEERGLIGSNYYVLHPVVPLEDTIAMINFDMIGNLKNNVVEVNGVGTAEEFRNIVLKADEATPIDITIVDGAFAGSDHLPFYLKQIPVMFCFTGMTSIYHTPDDDFATLNIEGAVSVIDYSEQLLRGVDGLEKAPTFVAAQPGNRRAANRAPFLGIQPDLAASGAEGIVIRAVREESPAQAGGLQTGDVITQVDDTAVEGYQTLIEILIESKPGDKLKLSFKRGGDVKETEVTLAEPRR
;
A
#
# COMPACT_ATOMS: atom_id res chain seq x y z
N MET A 1 65.24 -79.66 35.00
CA MET A 1 64.70 -78.92 33.83
C MET A 1 64.19 -77.58 34.33
N GLY A 2 64.59 -76.45 33.73
CA GLY A 2 64.17 -75.09 34.13
C GLY A 2 65.35 -74.22 34.63
N HIS A 3 66.24 -73.76 33.75
CA HIS A 3 66.23 -72.52 32.94
C HIS A 3 66.52 -71.21 33.69
N LEU A 4 67.64 -70.61 33.26
CA LEU A 4 68.28 -69.36 33.66
C LEU A 4 67.43 -68.12 33.35
N ILE A 5 67.46 -67.15 34.26
CA ILE A 5 67.09 -65.75 34.01
C ILE A 5 68.35 -65.00 33.55
N LYS A 6 68.34 -64.46 32.32
CA LYS A 6 69.25 -63.40 31.87
C LYS A 6 68.43 -62.29 31.22
N GLY A 7 68.50 -61.08 31.79
CA GLY A 7 67.81 -59.91 31.30
C GLY A 7 68.35 -59.39 29.96
N ARG A 8 67.43 -58.97 29.09
CA ARG A 8 67.68 -58.14 27.91
C ARG A 8 66.98 -56.80 28.10
N ARG A 9 67.75 -55.71 28.16
CA ARG A 9 67.25 -54.34 28.01
C ARG A 9 66.88 -54.12 26.53
N MET A 10 65.62 -53.85 26.23
CA MET A 10 65.21 -53.21 24.97
C MET A 10 65.31 -51.69 25.12
N ARG A 11 66.04 -51.04 24.20
CA ARG A 11 66.05 -49.59 24.04
C ARG A 11 64.75 -49.18 23.35
N ILE A 12 63.94 -48.38 24.03
CA ILE A 12 62.84 -47.61 23.42
C ILE A 12 63.49 -46.37 22.80
N PHE A 13 63.48 -46.26 21.47
CA PHE A 13 63.74 -45.00 20.80
C PHE A 13 62.46 -44.14 20.88
N SER A 14 62.46 -43.14 21.75
CA SER A 14 61.49 -42.04 21.70
C SER A 14 61.76 -41.20 20.45
N ARG A 15 60.81 -41.11 19.52
CA ARG A 15 60.82 -40.14 18.42
C ARG A 15 59.83 -39.00 18.73
N PRO A 16 60.21 -37.98 19.52
CA PRO A 16 59.38 -36.79 19.75
C PRO A 16 59.24 -35.90 18.51
N GLU A 17 60.11 -36.05 17.50
CA GLU A 17 60.09 -35.18 16.30
C GLU A 17 58.92 -35.44 15.34
N LEU A 18 58.34 -36.64 15.34
CA LEU A 18 57.20 -36.95 14.45
C LEU A 18 55.89 -36.36 14.99
N MET A 19 55.74 -36.29 16.32
CA MET A 19 54.53 -35.76 16.97
C MET A 19 54.50 -34.23 16.96
N VAL A 20 55.66 -33.58 17.08
CA VAL A 20 55.78 -32.10 16.96
C VAL A 20 55.55 -31.65 15.52
N ARG A 21 56.00 -32.40 14.50
CA ARG A 21 55.75 -32.07 13.09
C ARG A 21 54.29 -32.26 12.66
N VAL A 22 53.59 -33.25 13.22
CA VAL A 22 52.14 -33.45 12.94
C VAL A 22 51.30 -32.36 13.60
N CYS A 23 51.60 -31.94 14.84
CA CYS A 23 50.91 -30.80 15.46
C CYS A 23 51.20 -29.46 14.75
N LEU A 24 52.43 -29.21 14.28
CA LEU A 24 52.77 -27.97 13.58
C LEU A 24 52.07 -27.88 12.21
N VAL A 25 51.96 -29.00 11.47
CA VAL A 25 51.25 -29.07 10.19
C VAL A 25 49.73 -28.93 10.36
N LEU A 26 49.15 -29.52 11.43
CA LEU A 26 47.73 -29.37 11.76
C LEU A 26 47.37 -27.93 12.15
N CYS A 27 48.19 -27.24 12.95
CA CYS A 27 47.96 -25.82 13.26
C CYS A 27 48.06 -24.91 12.03
N THR A 28 49.06 -25.12 11.15
CA THR A 28 49.18 -24.30 9.93
C THR A 28 48.05 -24.54 8.92
N ALA A 29 47.43 -25.73 8.92
CA ALA A 29 46.31 -26.05 8.05
C ALA A 29 45.00 -25.45 8.56
N THR A 30 44.78 -25.39 9.88
CA THR A 30 43.63 -24.69 10.47
C THR A 30 43.72 -23.18 10.28
N ASP A 31 44.90 -22.59 10.46
CA ASP A 31 45.11 -21.15 10.26
C ASP A 31 44.90 -20.75 8.78
N ALA A 32 45.35 -21.59 7.84
CA ALA A 32 45.15 -21.36 6.41
C ALA A 32 43.69 -21.54 5.96
N LEU A 33 42.95 -22.47 6.56
CA LEU A 33 41.54 -22.67 6.27
C LEU A 33 40.69 -21.52 6.82
N GLN A 34 40.97 -21.09 8.05
CA GLN A 34 40.31 -19.95 8.68
C GLN A 34 40.58 -18.66 7.90
N ALA A 35 41.82 -18.41 7.47
CA ALA A 35 42.15 -17.26 6.63
C ALA A 35 41.45 -17.31 5.26
N ALA A 36 41.26 -18.49 4.67
CA ALA A 36 40.53 -18.64 3.42
C ALA A 36 39.02 -18.41 3.58
N GLU A 37 38.43 -18.87 4.69
CA GLU A 37 37.03 -18.58 5.06
C GLU A 37 36.81 -17.09 5.33
N GLU A 38 37.74 -16.43 6.03
CA GLU A 38 37.70 -15.00 6.33
C GLU A 38 37.82 -14.15 5.05
N LEU A 39 38.76 -14.49 4.15
CA LEU A 39 38.85 -13.88 2.82
C LEU A 39 37.59 -14.12 1.96
N SER A 40 36.95 -15.29 2.09
CA SER A 40 35.68 -15.58 1.41
C SER A 40 34.54 -14.74 1.98
N ARG A 41 34.50 -14.55 3.30
CA ARG A 41 33.49 -13.74 4.00
C ARG A 41 33.60 -12.27 3.61
N GLU A 42 34.79 -11.69 3.67
CA GLU A 42 35.05 -10.31 3.25
C GLU A 42 34.60 -10.07 1.79
N ALA A 43 34.87 -11.03 0.90
CA ALA A 43 34.44 -10.95 -0.49
C ALA A 43 32.92 -10.98 -0.66
N ILE A 44 32.19 -11.75 0.15
CA ILE A 44 30.71 -11.76 0.14
C ILE A 44 30.19 -10.42 0.64
N VAL A 45 30.71 -9.94 1.77
CA VAL A 45 30.31 -8.68 2.40
C VAL A 45 30.55 -7.51 1.47
N SER A 46 31.69 -7.50 0.76
CA SER A 46 31.97 -6.49 -0.26
C SER A 46 30.93 -6.52 -1.38
N ARG A 47 30.54 -7.69 -1.89
CA ARG A 47 29.53 -7.77 -2.96
C ARG A 47 28.15 -7.28 -2.51
N VAL A 48 27.69 -7.73 -1.34
CA VAL A 48 26.41 -7.30 -0.78
C VAL A 48 26.44 -5.79 -0.50
N ARG A 49 27.56 -5.27 0.00
CA ARG A 49 27.79 -3.84 0.16
C ARG A 49 27.64 -3.09 -1.17
N ASP A 50 28.35 -3.54 -2.20
CA ASP A 50 28.36 -2.89 -3.51
C ASP A 50 26.96 -2.86 -4.13
N ASP A 51 26.19 -3.95 -3.99
CA ASP A 51 24.82 -4.01 -4.50
C ASP A 51 23.89 -3.06 -3.73
N ILE A 52 24.00 -2.97 -2.39
CA ILE A 52 23.22 -2.02 -1.59
C ILE A 52 23.62 -0.57 -1.89
N GLU A 53 24.92 -0.25 -1.90
CA GLU A 53 25.43 1.10 -2.19
C GLU A 53 24.99 1.57 -3.59
N TYR A 54 25.01 0.67 -4.58
CA TYR A 54 24.53 1.01 -5.92
C TYR A 54 23.03 1.31 -5.91
N LEU A 55 22.22 0.40 -5.35
CA LEU A 55 20.77 0.52 -5.34
C LEU A 55 20.32 1.77 -4.58
N ALA A 56 20.90 2.02 -3.40
CA ALA A 56 20.57 3.13 -2.52
C ALA A 56 21.39 4.41 -2.77
N SER A 57 22.05 4.54 -3.92
CA SER A 57 22.74 5.78 -4.27
C SER A 57 21.75 6.85 -4.76
N ASP A 58 22.08 8.12 -4.55
CA ASP A 58 21.32 9.27 -5.08
C ASP A 58 21.14 9.19 -6.61
N ASP A 59 22.08 8.55 -7.32
CA ASP A 59 22.00 8.29 -8.75
C ASP A 59 20.79 7.40 -9.11
N GLN A 60 20.22 6.65 -8.17
CA GLN A 60 18.98 5.90 -8.37
C GLN A 60 17.72 6.68 -8.01
N GLU A 61 17.82 7.97 -7.67
CA GLU A 61 16.66 8.85 -7.48
C GLU A 61 15.59 8.21 -6.58
N GLY A 62 16.02 7.46 -5.54
CA GLY A 62 15.16 6.74 -4.60
C GLY A 62 14.29 5.64 -5.19
N ARG A 63 14.56 5.18 -6.43
CA ARG A 63 13.87 4.08 -7.11
C ARG A 63 12.33 4.20 -7.11
N GLY A 64 11.82 5.43 -7.16
CA GLY A 64 10.39 5.66 -7.38
C GLY A 64 9.95 5.08 -8.71
N ILE A 65 8.75 4.49 -8.77
CA ILE A 65 8.21 3.84 -9.98
C ILE A 65 8.09 4.76 -11.21
N GLU A 66 8.17 6.08 -11.01
CA GLU A 66 8.15 7.11 -12.05
C GLU A 66 9.56 7.64 -12.43
N THR A 67 10.61 7.24 -11.72
CA THR A 67 11.96 7.83 -11.87
C THR A 67 12.79 7.12 -12.94
N LYS A 68 13.95 7.67 -13.30
CA LYS A 68 14.90 6.94 -14.16
C LYS A 68 15.72 5.92 -13.37
N GLY A 69 15.79 6.11 -12.06
CA GLY A 69 16.56 5.23 -11.19
C GLY A 69 15.95 3.85 -11.00
N ILE A 70 14.61 3.71 -11.00
CA ILE A 70 13.98 2.37 -11.03
C ILE A 70 14.40 1.60 -12.29
N GLU A 71 14.54 2.27 -13.44
CA GLU A 71 14.99 1.63 -14.68
C GLU A 71 16.46 1.23 -14.64
N ARG A 72 17.34 2.11 -14.12
CA ARG A 72 18.76 1.81 -13.90
C ARG A 72 18.95 0.63 -12.93
N ALA A 73 18.20 0.61 -11.83
CA ALA A 73 18.18 -0.52 -10.90
C ALA A 73 17.75 -1.82 -11.59
N ALA A 74 16.69 -1.76 -12.41
CA ALA A 74 16.22 -2.91 -13.17
C ALA A 74 17.26 -3.43 -14.18
N GLU A 75 17.93 -2.55 -14.92
CA GLU A 75 19.02 -2.92 -15.83
C GLU A 75 20.16 -3.62 -15.08
N ARG A 76 20.55 -3.11 -13.91
CA ARG A 76 21.59 -3.71 -13.05
C ARG A 76 21.18 -5.10 -12.57
N ILE A 77 19.96 -5.27 -12.06
CA ILE A 77 19.43 -6.54 -11.55
C ILE A 77 19.39 -7.57 -12.68
N ILE A 78 18.86 -7.21 -13.85
CA ILE A 78 18.80 -8.09 -15.03
C ILE A 78 20.21 -8.50 -15.47
N ALA A 79 21.17 -7.57 -15.47
CA ALA A 79 22.55 -7.88 -15.82
C ALA A 79 23.20 -8.88 -14.84
N GLU A 80 22.92 -8.77 -13.54
CA GLU A 80 23.39 -9.76 -12.55
C GLU A 80 22.67 -11.12 -12.74
N TYR A 81 21.35 -11.15 -12.99
CA TYR A 81 20.63 -12.39 -13.33
C TYR A 81 21.24 -13.09 -14.54
N GLN A 82 21.52 -12.35 -15.62
CA GLN A 82 22.17 -12.88 -16.82
C GLN A 82 23.58 -13.40 -16.54
N LYS A 83 24.36 -12.67 -15.74
CA LYS A 83 25.72 -13.06 -15.33
C LYS A 83 25.72 -14.35 -14.50
N PHE A 84 24.68 -14.60 -13.73
CA PHE A 84 24.54 -15.85 -12.95
C PHE A 84 23.95 -16.99 -13.80
N GLY A 85 23.46 -16.70 -15.00
CA GLY A 85 22.86 -17.70 -15.89
C GLY A 85 21.41 -18.04 -15.57
N LEU A 86 20.70 -17.18 -14.81
CA LEU A 86 19.25 -17.32 -14.63
C LEU A 86 18.56 -17.26 -15.99
N GLN A 87 17.52 -18.06 -16.15
CA GLN A 87 16.71 -18.09 -17.36
C GLN A 87 15.57 -17.06 -17.26
N PRO A 88 15.30 -16.29 -18.31
CA PRO A 88 14.09 -15.49 -18.38
C PRO A 88 12.87 -16.42 -18.49
N VAL A 89 11.79 -16.07 -17.79
CA VAL A 89 10.58 -16.91 -17.71
C VAL A 89 9.38 -16.34 -18.48
N MET A 90 9.51 -15.12 -19.02
CA MET A 90 8.46 -14.55 -19.88
C MET A 90 8.46 -15.22 -21.26
N PRO A 91 7.30 -15.35 -21.93
CA PRO A 91 7.18 -16.00 -23.24
C PRO A 91 8.12 -15.45 -24.33
N GLU A 92 8.47 -14.17 -24.27
CA GLU A 92 9.37 -13.47 -25.20
C GLU A 92 10.86 -13.59 -24.82
N GLY A 93 11.20 -14.37 -23.79
CA GLY A 93 12.57 -14.48 -23.28
C GLY A 93 13.02 -13.25 -22.49
N SER A 94 12.07 -12.51 -21.91
CA SER A 94 12.32 -11.35 -21.06
C SER A 94 12.40 -11.72 -19.57
N PHE A 95 13.16 -10.94 -18.81
CA PHE A 95 13.12 -10.96 -17.35
C PHE A 95 12.05 -10.02 -16.79
N ARG A 96 11.40 -9.20 -17.62
CA ARG A 96 10.47 -8.16 -17.19
C ARG A 96 9.02 -8.61 -17.37
N GLN A 97 8.28 -8.71 -16.28
CA GLN A 97 6.82 -8.84 -16.30
C GLN A 97 6.19 -7.44 -16.14
N PRO A 98 5.59 -6.86 -17.19
CA PRO A 98 4.98 -5.54 -17.13
C PRO A 98 3.61 -5.55 -16.45
N PHE A 99 3.30 -4.47 -15.74
CA PHE A 99 1.96 -4.16 -15.23
C PHE A 99 1.77 -2.64 -15.07
N GLU A 100 0.52 -2.19 -15.05
CA GLU A 100 0.19 -0.77 -14.92
C GLU A 100 -0.02 -0.38 -13.45
N VAL A 101 0.63 0.71 -13.03
CA VAL A 101 0.41 1.34 -11.72
C VAL A 101 -0.30 2.66 -11.92
N SER A 102 -1.47 2.81 -11.32
CA SER A 102 -2.21 4.08 -11.34
C SER A 102 -1.52 5.13 -10.46
N LEU A 103 -1.32 6.31 -11.02
CA LEU A 103 -0.80 7.50 -10.33
C LEU A 103 -1.94 8.46 -9.94
N GLY A 104 -3.17 8.13 -10.28
CA GLY A 104 -4.36 8.96 -10.09
C GLY A 104 -4.95 9.40 -11.43
N ASP A 105 -5.73 10.47 -11.43
CA ASP A 105 -6.33 11.06 -12.63
C ASP A 105 -5.88 12.51 -12.80
N VAL A 106 -5.54 12.89 -14.04
CA VAL A 106 -5.14 14.27 -14.39
C VAL A 106 -6.29 14.98 -15.10
N VAL A 107 -6.47 16.27 -14.82
CA VAL A 107 -7.38 17.13 -15.57
C VAL A 107 -6.81 17.46 -16.95
N ILE A 108 -7.55 17.16 -18.01
CA ILE A 108 -7.22 17.58 -19.38
C ILE A 108 -7.77 18.98 -19.59
N SER A 109 -6.92 19.98 -19.34
CA SER A 109 -7.27 21.40 -19.34
C SER A 109 -7.84 21.88 -20.67
N GLU A 110 -7.31 21.42 -21.81
CA GLU A 110 -7.77 21.81 -23.16
C GLU A 110 -9.21 21.35 -23.47
N SER A 111 -9.71 20.35 -22.74
CA SER A 111 -11.05 19.77 -22.91
C SER A 111 -11.96 20.01 -21.72
N THR A 112 -11.55 20.84 -20.76
CA THR A 112 -12.31 21.12 -19.53
C THR A 112 -12.64 22.59 -19.44
N HIS A 113 -13.92 22.93 -19.34
CA HIS A 113 -14.38 24.32 -19.23
C HIS A 113 -15.68 24.46 -18.45
N VAL A 114 -15.87 25.64 -17.86
CA VAL A 114 -17.17 26.13 -17.38
C VAL A 114 -17.43 27.47 -18.05
N LYS A 115 -18.50 27.54 -18.84
CA LYS A 115 -18.96 28.76 -19.51
C LYS A 115 -20.31 29.15 -18.95
N LEU A 116 -20.44 30.40 -18.50
CA LEU A 116 -21.69 30.99 -18.01
C LEU A 116 -22.19 32.00 -19.04
N THR A 117 -23.47 31.91 -19.41
CA THR A 117 -24.16 32.89 -20.25
C THR A 117 -25.15 33.67 -19.39
N ALA A 118 -24.98 34.98 -19.33
CA ALA A 118 -25.84 35.89 -18.59
C ALA A 118 -27.14 36.22 -19.35
N PRO A 119 -28.17 36.78 -18.68
CA PRO A 119 -29.45 37.12 -19.32
C PRO A 119 -29.35 38.12 -20.48
N ASP A 120 -28.28 38.92 -20.53
CA ASP A 120 -28.00 39.85 -21.64
C ASP A 120 -27.27 39.19 -22.83
N GLY A 121 -26.98 37.89 -22.74
CA GLY A 121 -26.26 37.10 -23.75
C GLY A 121 -24.74 37.12 -23.59
N THR A 122 -24.19 37.82 -22.60
CA THR A 122 -22.75 37.84 -22.33
C THR A 122 -22.27 36.46 -21.90
N VAL A 123 -21.28 35.90 -22.60
CA VAL A 123 -20.64 34.62 -22.25
C VAL A 123 -19.33 34.89 -21.52
N THR A 124 -19.17 34.30 -20.33
CA THR A 124 -17.94 34.31 -19.54
C THR A 124 -17.44 32.88 -19.40
N GLU A 125 -16.20 32.63 -19.82
CA GLU A 125 -15.49 31.38 -19.55
C GLU A 125 -14.67 31.55 -18.27
N LEU A 126 -14.89 30.66 -17.30
CA LEU A 126 -14.19 30.70 -16.02
C LEU A 126 -12.76 30.18 -16.17
N LYS A 127 -11.83 30.70 -15.37
CA LYS A 127 -10.44 30.24 -15.35
C LYS A 127 -10.27 28.98 -14.50
N LEU A 128 -9.79 27.91 -15.12
CA LEU A 128 -9.46 26.65 -14.43
C LEU A 128 -8.35 26.87 -13.39
N GLY A 129 -8.54 26.35 -12.18
CA GLY A 129 -7.62 26.46 -11.04
C GLY A 129 -7.67 27.80 -10.30
N ASP A 130 -8.35 28.82 -10.87
CA ASP A 130 -8.52 30.13 -10.25
C ASP A 130 -9.99 30.37 -9.88
N GLU A 131 -10.92 30.27 -10.83
CA GLU A 131 -12.35 30.53 -10.62
C GLU A 131 -13.19 29.23 -10.52
N PHE A 132 -12.70 28.13 -11.10
CA PHE A 132 -13.32 26.81 -10.99
C PHE A 132 -12.32 25.66 -11.00
N GLN A 133 -12.71 24.51 -10.45
CA GLN A 133 -11.96 23.27 -10.47
C GLN A 133 -12.90 22.07 -10.72
N PRO A 134 -12.71 21.25 -11.77
CA PRO A 134 -13.45 19.99 -11.92
C PRO A 134 -13.11 19.03 -10.78
N ILE A 135 -14.12 18.30 -10.29
CA ILE A 135 -13.97 17.33 -9.20
C ILE A 135 -14.15 15.92 -9.74
N ARG A 136 -13.20 15.04 -9.43
CA ARG A 136 -13.10 13.69 -9.98
C ARG A 136 -14.23 12.75 -9.53
N ARG A 137 -14.93 13.08 -8.45
CA ARG A 137 -16.17 12.41 -8.05
C ARG A 137 -17.33 12.60 -9.06
N GLY A 138 -17.21 13.57 -9.97
CA GLY A 138 -18.06 13.68 -11.16
C GLY A 138 -17.60 12.79 -12.31
N ALA A 139 -18.39 12.77 -13.38
CA ALA A 139 -18.07 12.02 -14.59
C ALA A 139 -17.43 12.89 -15.68
N ASN A 140 -16.56 12.27 -16.48
CA ASN A 140 -16.18 12.82 -17.78
C ASN A 140 -17.41 13.05 -18.65
N GLY A 141 -17.56 14.25 -19.21
CA GLY A 141 -18.69 14.57 -20.06
C GLY A 141 -19.01 16.05 -20.13
N GLN A 142 -20.13 16.36 -20.80
CA GLN A 142 -20.63 17.71 -20.99
C GLN A 142 -22.10 17.81 -20.55
N GLY A 143 -22.39 18.81 -19.73
CA GLY A 143 -23.74 19.22 -19.35
C GLY A 143 -24.01 20.66 -19.76
N ILE A 144 -25.05 20.88 -20.56
CA ILE A 144 -25.48 22.22 -21.00
C ILE A 144 -26.93 22.40 -20.62
N GLY A 145 -27.26 23.52 -19.98
CA GLY A 145 -28.64 23.82 -19.61
C GLY A 145 -28.83 25.18 -18.95
N GLY A 146 -30.10 25.53 -18.71
CA GLY A 146 -30.43 26.66 -17.84
C GLY A 146 -29.96 26.42 -16.40
N VAL A 147 -29.69 27.49 -15.65
CA VAL A 147 -29.18 27.37 -14.29
C VAL A 147 -30.29 27.34 -13.25
N VAL A 148 -30.19 26.41 -12.30
CA VAL A 148 -31.04 26.34 -11.11
C VAL A 148 -30.17 26.50 -9.87
N PHE A 149 -30.53 27.42 -8.98
CA PHE A 149 -29.98 27.45 -7.63
C PHE A 149 -30.78 26.46 -6.78
N LEU A 150 -30.11 25.45 -6.22
CA LEU A 150 -30.74 24.33 -5.52
C LEU A 150 -30.36 24.30 -4.03
N GLY A 151 -30.16 25.47 -3.41
CA GLY A 151 -29.85 25.56 -1.99
C GLY A 151 -28.63 24.73 -1.63
N TYR A 152 -28.79 23.79 -0.69
CA TYR A 152 -27.74 22.85 -0.30
C TYR A 152 -27.83 21.53 -1.07
N GLY A 153 -28.83 21.31 -1.93
CA GLY A 153 -29.04 20.07 -2.67
C GLY A 153 -29.48 18.89 -1.78
N ILE A 154 -30.11 19.18 -0.63
CA ILE A 154 -30.51 18.18 0.37
C ILE A 154 -31.99 17.82 0.21
N SER A 155 -32.31 16.55 0.39
CA SER A 155 -33.69 16.08 0.62
C SER A 155 -33.68 15.17 1.84
N SER A 156 -34.27 15.64 2.95
CA SER A 156 -34.33 14.90 4.21
C SER A 156 -35.72 14.99 4.85
N ASP A 157 -36.30 13.80 5.06
CA ASP A 157 -37.52 13.64 5.87
C ASP A 157 -37.24 13.88 7.36
N GLN A 158 -36.04 13.59 7.86
CA GLN A 158 -35.73 13.69 9.29
C GLN A 158 -35.69 15.16 9.74
N GLU A 159 -35.01 16.00 8.97
CA GLU A 159 -34.87 17.43 9.24
C GLU A 159 -36.01 18.27 8.63
N GLN A 160 -36.97 17.61 7.95
CA GLN A 160 -38.10 18.26 7.26
C GLN A 160 -37.62 19.35 6.29
N TYR A 161 -36.56 19.05 5.54
CA TYR A 161 -35.88 19.98 4.66
C TYR A 161 -35.68 19.36 3.28
N ASP A 162 -36.28 19.95 2.25
CA ASP A 162 -36.23 19.43 0.88
C ASP A 162 -36.01 20.55 -0.14
N ASP A 163 -34.78 20.67 -0.65
CA ASP A 163 -34.41 21.62 -1.70
C ASP A 163 -35.08 21.29 -3.04
N TYR A 164 -35.66 20.09 -3.23
CA TYR A 164 -36.29 19.64 -4.47
C TYR A 164 -37.81 19.85 -4.53
N ALA A 165 -38.45 20.18 -3.41
CA ALA A 165 -39.91 20.12 -3.23
C ALA A 165 -40.74 20.85 -4.30
N ASP A 166 -40.25 22.00 -4.78
CA ASP A 166 -40.99 22.89 -5.69
C ASP A 166 -40.19 23.22 -6.98
N ILE A 167 -39.16 22.43 -7.34
CA ILE A 167 -38.23 22.76 -8.44
C ILE A 167 -37.93 21.56 -9.34
N ASN A 168 -37.85 21.79 -10.66
CA ASN A 168 -37.43 20.79 -11.64
C ASN A 168 -36.00 21.06 -12.10
N VAL A 169 -35.12 20.06 -11.95
CA VAL A 169 -33.71 20.14 -12.35
C VAL A 169 -33.36 19.29 -13.57
N GLU A 170 -34.33 18.58 -14.17
CA GLU A 170 -34.10 17.74 -15.35
C GLU A 170 -33.52 18.58 -16.51
N GLY A 171 -32.33 18.19 -16.98
CA GLY A 171 -31.59 18.88 -18.05
C GLY A 171 -31.01 20.24 -17.67
N LYS A 172 -30.97 20.60 -16.38
CA LYS A 172 -30.45 21.88 -15.89
C LYS A 172 -29.04 21.75 -15.32
N VAL A 173 -28.29 22.85 -15.33
CA VAL A 173 -27.06 22.95 -14.53
C VAL A 173 -27.45 23.46 -13.15
N VAL A 174 -27.12 22.69 -12.11
CA VAL A 174 -27.53 23.00 -10.74
C VAL A 174 -26.38 23.61 -9.95
N VAL A 175 -26.68 24.67 -9.20
CA VAL A 175 -25.76 25.32 -8.26
C VAL A 175 -26.15 24.90 -6.85
N VAL A 176 -25.22 24.30 -6.11
CA VAL A 176 -25.43 23.84 -4.73
C VAL A 176 -24.38 24.37 -3.76
N ILE A 177 -24.80 24.73 -2.55
CA ILE A 177 -23.90 25.08 -1.44
C ILE A 177 -23.40 23.79 -0.80
N ARG A 178 -22.08 23.74 -0.51
CA ARG A 178 -21.45 22.65 0.23
C ARG A 178 -22.05 22.54 1.64
N ARG A 179 -21.94 21.35 2.24
CA ARG A 179 -22.42 21.05 3.61
C ARG A 179 -23.94 21.16 3.75
N GLU A 180 -24.41 21.72 4.86
CA GLU A 180 -25.80 21.75 5.29
C GLU A 180 -26.14 23.07 6.00
N PRO A 181 -27.45 23.43 6.07
CA PRO A 181 -27.92 24.53 6.89
C PRO A 181 -27.64 24.35 8.39
N GLN A 182 -27.64 25.46 9.12
CA GLN A 182 -27.56 25.53 10.58
C GLN A 182 -26.38 24.72 11.14
N SER A 183 -25.20 24.85 10.53
CA SER A 183 -23.98 24.15 10.92
C SER A 183 -23.36 24.69 12.23
N TYR A 184 -24.14 24.73 13.32
CA TYR A 184 -23.78 25.17 14.66
C TYR A 184 -24.43 24.28 15.71
N ASP A 185 -23.91 24.27 16.94
CA ASP A 185 -24.43 23.43 18.02
C ASP A 185 -25.93 23.72 18.31
N GLY A 186 -26.75 22.68 18.29
CA GLY A 186 -28.21 22.79 18.42
C GLY A 186 -28.98 23.16 17.14
N GLY A 187 -28.32 23.20 15.97
CA GLY A 187 -28.99 23.28 14.67
C GLY A 187 -29.86 22.05 14.36
N ALA A 188 -30.74 22.15 13.36
CA ALA A 188 -31.65 21.06 13.00
C ALA A 188 -30.95 19.80 12.45
N PHE A 189 -29.78 19.98 11.85
CA PHE A 189 -28.91 18.91 11.35
C PHE A 189 -27.92 18.46 12.45
N LYS A 190 -26.83 17.74 12.11
CA LYS A 190 -25.85 17.18 13.07
C LYS A 190 -24.88 18.22 13.66
N GLY A 191 -25.33 19.46 13.84
CA GLY A 191 -24.57 20.54 14.47
C GLY A 191 -23.30 20.90 13.70
N THR A 192 -22.13 20.65 14.28
CA THR A 192 -20.83 20.87 13.59
C THR A 192 -20.35 19.65 12.78
N ALA A 193 -21.01 18.50 12.93
CA ALA A 193 -20.78 17.31 12.10
C ALA A 193 -21.70 17.32 10.88
N THR A 194 -21.33 16.60 9.81
CA THR A 194 -22.14 16.52 8.58
C THR A 194 -23.15 15.38 8.63
N SER A 195 -24.40 15.66 8.30
CA SER A 195 -25.49 14.69 8.20
C SER A 195 -25.37 13.85 6.93
N SER A 196 -25.90 12.63 6.94
CA SER A 196 -25.77 11.70 5.79
C SER A 196 -26.40 12.25 4.51
N ASP A 197 -27.52 12.96 4.62
CA ASP A 197 -28.18 13.61 3.47
C ASP A 197 -27.40 14.82 2.92
N ALA A 198 -26.37 15.27 3.64
CA ALA A 198 -25.45 16.31 3.21
C ALA A 198 -24.11 15.78 2.67
N TYR A 199 -23.91 14.47 2.59
CA TYR A 199 -22.73 13.91 1.92
C TYR A 199 -22.76 14.18 0.42
N ILE A 200 -21.59 14.43 -0.15
CA ILE A 200 -21.48 14.79 -1.56
C ILE A 200 -22.02 13.69 -2.48
N ASP A 201 -21.75 12.42 -2.13
CA ASP A 201 -22.23 11.26 -2.88
C ASP A 201 -23.74 11.20 -2.92
N ARG A 202 -24.38 11.48 -1.77
CA ARG A 202 -25.83 11.52 -1.66
C ARG A 202 -26.43 12.65 -2.48
N LYS A 203 -25.85 13.86 -2.42
CA LYS A 203 -26.27 14.99 -3.26
C LYS A 203 -26.13 14.67 -4.76
N LEU A 204 -24.99 14.12 -5.17
CA LEU A 204 -24.73 13.72 -6.57
C LEU A 204 -25.68 12.62 -7.03
N GLU A 205 -25.99 11.64 -6.16
CA GLU A 205 -26.98 10.58 -6.44
C GLU A 205 -28.36 11.19 -6.71
N LEU A 206 -28.83 12.10 -5.85
CA LEU A 206 -30.12 12.78 -6.01
C LEU A 206 -30.18 13.60 -7.31
N MET A 207 -29.14 14.40 -7.60
CA MET A 207 -29.06 15.20 -8.83
C MET A 207 -28.98 14.32 -10.08
N THR A 208 -28.28 13.19 -10.01
CA THR A 208 -28.24 12.19 -11.10
C THR A 208 -29.62 11.58 -11.33
N LYS A 209 -30.32 11.16 -10.26
CA LYS A 209 -31.69 10.61 -10.34
C LYS A 209 -32.69 11.64 -10.88
N ALA A 210 -32.53 12.90 -10.49
CA ALA A 210 -33.32 14.01 -11.01
C ALA A 210 -32.87 14.48 -12.41
N LYS A 211 -31.87 13.81 -13.00
CA LYS A 211 -31.34 14.05 -14.35
C LYS A 211 -30.85 15.47 -14.58
N ALA A 212 -30.19 16.07 -13.59
CA ALA A 212 -29.43 17.30 -13.80
C ALA A 212 -28.36 17.08 -14.89
N ALA A 213 -28.05 18.12 -15.65
CA ALA A 213 -27.06 18.07 -16.73
C ALA A 213 -25.62 18.19 -16.22
N ALA A 214 -25.39 19.04 -15.21
CA ALA A 214 -24.10 19.22 -14.55
C ALA A 214 -24.30 19.86 -13.17
N VAL A 215 -23.31 19.73 -12.28
CA VAL A 215 -23.30 20.35 -10.95
C VAL A 215 -22.17 21.36 -10.85
N LEU A 216 -22.51 22.57 -10.43
CA LEU A 216 -21.57 23.53 -9.89
C LEU A 216 -21.80 23.58 -8.37
N PHE A 217 -20.80 23.26 -7.57
CA PHE A 217 -20.90 23.50 -6.13
C PHE A 217 -19.99 24.61 -5.68
N VAL A 218 -20.33 25.19 -4.54
CA VAL A 218 -19.64 26.32 -3.94
C VAL A 218 -19.45 26.09 -2.45
N ASN A 219 -18.37 26.59 -1.86
CA ASN A 219 -18.19 26.54 -0.42
C ASN A 219 -19.32 27.25 0.32
N ASP A 220 -19.62 26.79 1.53
CA ASP A 220 -20.53 27.48 2.43
C ASP A 220 -19.85 28.69 3.08
N VAL A 221 -20.63 29.74 3.31
CA VAL A 221 -20.11 31.02 3.82
C VAL A 221 -19.61 30.89 5.27
N SER A 222 -20.07 29.90 6.03
CA SER A 222 -19.67 29.72 7.42
C SER A 222 -18.23 29.21 7.55
N SER A 223 -17.83 28.29 6.67
CA SER A 223 -16.48 27.72 6.65
C SER A 223 -15.49 28.49 5.77
N SER A 224 -16.02 29.28 4.83
CA SER A 224 -15.23 30.13 3.93
C SER A 224 -15.76 31.59 3.93
N PRO A 225 -15.65 32.32 5.06
CA PRO A 225 -16.26 33.65 5.20
C PRO A 225 -15.54 34.77 4.43
N THR A 226 -14.36 34.51 3.88
CA THR A 226 -13.55 35.50 3.14
C THR A 226 -13.06 34.94 1.81
N VAL A 227 -12.63 35.81 0.91
CA VAL A 227 -12.07 35.41 -0.40
C VAL A 227 -10.83 34.54 -0.23
N GLU A 228 -10.03 34.79 0.80
CA GLU A 228 -8.83 34.03 1.13
C GLU A 228 -9.15 32.62 1.66
N THR A 229 -10.33 32.43 2.26
CA THR A 229 -10.77 31.14 2.81
C THR A 229 -11.68 30.37 1.84
N ASP A 230 -12.08 31.00 0.73
CA ASP A 230 -12.84 30.38 -0.36
C ASP A 230 -11.92 29.67 -1.36
N GLU A 231 -11.16 28.69 -0.86
CA GLU A 231 -10.25 27.90 -1.68
C GLU A 231 -11.00 26.82 -2.47
N LEU A 232 -10.56 26.61 -3.73
CA LEU A 232 -11.04 25.50 -4.54
C LEU A 232 -10.48 24.19 -3.98
N ALA A 233 -11.31 23.15 -4.00
CA ALA A 233 -10.92 21.82 -3.57
C ALA A 233 -10.01 21.19 -4.64
N ALA A 234 -9.06 20.33 -4.23
CA ALA A 234 -8.29 19.55 -5.18
C ALA A 234 -9.22 18.60 -5.97
N PRO A 235 -8.88 18.20 -7.20
CA PRO A 235 -9.71 17.30 -8.01
C PRO A 235 -10.19 16.05 -7.27
N SER A 236 -9.32 15.46 -6.44
CA SER A 236 -9.53 14.22 -5.71
C SER A 236 -10.13 14.40 -4.31
N SER A 237 -10.45 15.63 -3.87
CA SER A 237 -10.90 15.92 -2.49
C SER A 237 -12.19 15.23 -2.05
N PHE A 238 -12.86 14.53 -2.96
CA PHE A 238 -14.13 13.83 -2.72
C PHE A 238 -14.13 12.40 -3.31
N GLY A 239 -12.94 11.84 -3.56
CA GLY A 239 -12.74 10.53 -4.16
C GLY A 239 -12.41 10.60 -5.65
N ASN A 240 -11.89 9.48 -6.17
CA ASN A 240 -11.34 9.37 -7.54
C ASN A 240 -12.11 8.41 -8.47
N ASP A 241 -13.24 7.88 -8.02
CA ASP A 241 -13.98 6.76 -8.63
C ASP A 241 -15.41 7.16 -9.07
N GLY A 242 -15.66 8.44 -9.27
CA GLY A 242 -16.99 8.95 -9.64
C GLY A 242 -17.38 8.70 -11.09
N GLU A 243 -18.63 8.25 -11.32
CA GLU A 243 -19.26 8.09 -12.65
C GLU A 243 -20.61 8.84 -12.75
N SER A 244 -20.81 9.90 -11.96
CA SER A 244 -22.10 10.61 -11.89
C SER A 244 -22.34 11.57 -13.09
N LEU A 245 -22.40 12.87 -12.84
CA LEU A 245 -22.55 13.91 -13.86
C LEU A 245 -21.32 14.84 -13.83
N PRO A 246 -21.08 15.66 -14.87
CA PRO A 246 -20.01 16.66 -14.84
C PRO A 246 -20.14 17.55 -13.60
N PHE A 247 -19.06 17.60 -12.81
CA PHE A 247 -19.07 18.20 -11.47
C PHE A 247 -17.87 19.13 -11.29
N ALA A 248 -18.11 20.38 -10.90
CA ALA A 248 -17.07 21.36 -10.67
C ALA A 248 -17.31 22.21 -9.43
N HIS A 249 -16.25 22.51 -8.71
CA HIS A 249 -16.21 23.54 -7.68
C HIS A 249 -16.06 24.90 -8.36
N VAL A 250 -16.87 25.89 -7.99
CA VAL A 250 -16.71 27.30 -8.38
C VAL A 250 -16.58 28.17 -7.15
N ARG A 251 -15.83 29.28 -7.25
CA ARG A 251 -15.71 30.24 -6.14
C ARG A 251 -17.05 30.93 -5.83
N GLN A 252 -17.24 31.31 -4.56
CA GLN A 252 -18.40 32.07 -4.07
C GLN A 252 -18.65 33.34 -4.86
N SER A 253 -17.58 34.07 -5.22
CA SER A 253 -17.67 35.32 -5.97
C SER A 253 -18.34 35.17 -7.35
N ILE A 254 -18.26 33.97 -7.96
CA ILE A 254 -18.92 33.67 -9.23
C ILE A 254 -20.44 33.57 -9.02
N ILE A 255 -20.87 32.84 -7.99
CA ILE A 255 -22.29 32.68 -7.67
C ILE A 255 -22.88 34.01 -7.17
N ASP A 256 -22.16 34.76 -6.34
CA ASP A 256 -22.58 36.10 -5.89
C ASP A 256 -22.81 37.07 -7.05
N ARG A 257 -21.99 37.00 -8.11
CA ARG A 257 -22.20 37.80 -9.32
C ARG A 257 -23.52 37.45 -9.99
N MET A 258 -23.86 36.16 -10.07
CA MET A 258 -25.14 35.70 -10.65
C MET A 258 -26.32 36.16 -9.80
N LEU A 259 -26.24 35.98 -8.48
CA LEU A 259 -27.30 36.38 -7.54
C LEU A 259 -27.46 37.90 -7.45
N ASN A 260 -26.40 38.68 -7.64
CA ASN A 260 -26.51 40.14 -7.70
C ASN A 260 -27.30 40.60 -8.94
N ALA A 261 -27.04 39.98 -10.10
CA ALA A 261 -27.75 40.26 -11.34
C ALA A 261 -29.18 39.70 -11.35
N THR A 262 -29.41 38.57 -10.66
CA THR A 262 -30.70 37.87 -10.61
C THR A 262 -30.97 37.36 -9.19
N PRO A 263 -31.40 38.23 -8.26
CA PRO A 263 -31.61 37.85 -6.86
C PRO A 263 -32.70 36.81 -6.70
N LEU A 264 -32.49 35.87 -5.78
CA LEU A 264 -33.51 34.91 -5.36
C LEU A 264 -34.60 35.63 -4.56
N LYS A 265 -35.82 35.10 -4.60
CA LYS A 265 -36.95 35.61 -3.81
C LYS A 265 -37.38 34.60 -2.76
N ALA A 266 -37.27 34.98 -1.50
CA ALA A 266 -37.78 34.18 -0.39
C ALA A 266 -39.33 34.15 -0.38
N LYS A 267 -39.93 33.19 0.32
CA LYS A 267 -41.40 33.02 0.39
C LYS A 267 -42.11 34.21 1.08
N ASP A 268 -41.40 34.97 1.91
CA ASP A 268 -41.86 36.21 2.54
C ASP A 268 -41.59 37.48 1.70
N GLY A 269 -40.99 37.33 0.51
CA GLY A 269 -40.69 38.41 -0.42
C GLY A 269 -39.31 39.04 -0.27
N GLU A 270 -38.47 38.57 0.68
CA GLU A 270 -37.09 39.04 0.80
C GLU A 270 -36.28 38.75 -0.47
N SER A 271 -35.41 39.68 -0.84
CA SER A 271 -34.55 39.57 -2.02
C SER A 271 -33.13 39.20 -1.60
N LEU A 272 -32.68 38.00 -1.99
CA LEU A 272 -31.38 37.46 -1.59
C LEU A 272 -30.41 37.57 -2.77
N SER A 273 -29.46 38.50 -2.68
CA SER A 273 -28.58 38.88 -3.80
C SER A 273 -27.14 38.38 -3.69
N ASN A 274 -26.83 37.53 -2.71
CA ASN A 274 -25.54 36.88 -2.50
C ASN A 274 -25.71 35.65 -1.60
N LEU A 275 -24.71 34.77 -1.57
CA LEU A 275 -24.69 33.54 -0.78
C LEU A 275 -24.80 33.79 0.72
N GLN A 276 -24.23 34.90 1.22
CA GLN A 276 -24.33 35.25 2.64
C GLN A 276 -25.78 35.51 3.07
N ALA A 277 -26.55 36.25 2.27
CA ALA A 277 -27.97 36.50 2.51
C ALA A 277 -28.79 35.20 2.38
N VAL A 278 -28.45 34.35 1.40
CA VAL A 278 -29.08 33.04 1.24
C VAL A 278 -28.85 32.15 2.46
N ALA A 279 -27.61 31.98 2.90
CA ALA A 279 -27.27 31.18 4.06
C ALA A 279 -27.96 31.71 5.33
N GLN A 280 -27.94 33.03 5.56
CA GLN A 280 -28.62 33.64 6.71
C GLN A 280 -30.12 33.39 6.71
N TYR A 281 -30.77 33.48 5.54
CA TYR A 281 -32.19 33.21 5.40
C TYR A 281 -32.51 31.75 5.70
N ILE A 282 -31.78 30.81 5.10
CA ILE A 282 -31.98 29.38 5.29
C ILE A 282 -31.70 29.00 6.75
N ASP A 283 -30.64 29.52 7.36
CA ASP A 283 -30.30 29.23 8.75
C ASP A 283 -31.33 29.79 9.74
N ALA A 284 -31.94 30.95 9.44
CA ALA A 284 -32.96 31.55 10.28
C ALA A 284 -34.34 30.87 10.15
N SER A 285 -34.67 30.41 8.95
CA SER A 285 -36.02 29.91 8.62
C SER A 285 -36.13 28.38 8.53
N LEU A 286 -35.00 27.70 8.33
CA LEU A 286 -34.89 26.30 7.92
C LEU A 286 -35.76 25.99 6.69
N LYS A 287 -35.86 26.94 5.75
CA LYS A 287 -36.65 26.77 4.53
C LYS A 287 -35.78 26.85 3.28
N PRO A 288 -35.99 25.95 2.31
CA PRO A 288 -35.29 26.01 1.04
C PRO A 288 -35.72 27.24 0.24
N VAL A 289 -34.79 27.77 -0.57
CA VAL A 289 -35.00 28.90 -1.50
C VAL A 289 -34.64 28.53 -2.94
N SER A 290 -34.65 27.23 -3.26
CA SER A 290 -34.33 26.69 -4.59
C SER A 290 -35.20 27.29 -5.69
N GLN A 291 -34.58 27.87 -6.72
CA GLN A 291 -35.23 28.61 -7.81
C GLN A 291 -34.42 28.51 -9.10
N GLU A 292 -35.10 28.56 -10.25
CA GLU A 292 -34.43 28.85 -11.52
C GLU A 292 -33.81 30.26 -11.48
N LEU A 293 -32.68 30.46 -12.17
CA LEU A 293 -32.11 31.79 -12.42
C LEU A 293 -32.43 32.21 -13.87
N PRO A 294 -33.52 32.98 -14.12
CA PRO A 294 -34.01 33.21 -15.46
C PRO A 294 -32.98 33.92 -16.35
N GLY A 295 -32.80 33.41 -17.57
CA GLY A 295 -31.85 33.95 -18.54
C GLY A 295 -30.40 33.49 -18.35
N TRP A 296 -30.08 32.82 -17.25
CA TRP A 296 -28.77 32.19 -17.07
C TRP A 296 -28.73 30.78 -17.67
N SER A 297 -27.65 30.46 -18.38
CA SER A 297 -27.32 29.09 -18.79
C SER A 297 -25.83 28.80 -18.58
N ALA A 298 -25.49 27.53 -18.45
CA ALA A 298 -24.11 27.09 -18.30
C ALA A 298 -23.79 25.91 -19.24
N ASP A 299 -22.53 25.84 -19.67
CA ASP A 299 -21.90 24.71 -20.34
C ASP A 299 -20.72 24.26 -19.48
N VAL A 300 -20.86 23.08 -18.88
CA VAL A 300 -19.90 22.47 -17.97
C VAL A 300 -19.36 21.20 -18.64
N THR A 301 -18.11 21.24 -19.06
CA THR A 301 -17.41 20.07 -19.58
C THR A 301 -16.27 19.71 -18.63
N THR A 302 -16.21 18.46 -18.19
CA THR A 302 -15.11 17.96 -17.36
C THR A 302 -14.42 16.80 -18.07
N LYS A 303 -13.09 16.82 -18.07
CA LYS A 303 -12.28 15.76 -18.66
C LYS A 303 -11.09 15.43 -17.76
N PHE A 304 -11.05 14.18 -17.33
CA PHE A 304 -9.99 13.50 -16.61
C PHE A 304 -9.43 12.39 -17.48
N GLN A 305 -8.15 12.09 -17.29
CA GLN A 305 -7.47 10.95 -17.87
C GLN A 305 -6.69 10.24 -16.76
N ALA A 306 -6.83 8.92 -16.71
CA ALA A 306 -6.03 8.07 -15.83
C ALA A 306 -4.55 8.30 -16.15
N ASP A 307 -3.81 8.67 -15.11
CA ASP A 307 -2.36 8.71 -15.14
C ASP A 307 -1.85 7.37 -14.65
N ALA A 308 -0.98 6.75 -15.42
CA ALA A 308 -0.43 5.46 -15.10
C ALA A 308 0.99 5.34 -15.63
N VAL A 309 1.78 4.56 -14.92
CA VAL A 309 3.12 4.17 -15.34
C VAL A 309 3.20 2.65 -15.44
N THR A 310 3.85 2.17 -16.50
CA THR A 310 4.18 0.75 -16.62
C THR A 310 5.35 0.43 -15.70
N ALA A 311 5.11 -0.39 -14.68
CA ALA A 311 6.13 -0.96 -13.80
C ALA A 311 6.47 -2.41 -14.20
N TYR A 312 7.56 -2.95 -13.63
CA TYR A 312 8.05 -4.28 -13.99
C TYR A 312 8.42 -5.09 -12.76
N ASN A 313 7.90 -6.32 -12.63
CA ASN A 313 8.57 -7.31 -11.80
C ASN A 313 9.74 -7.89 -12.59
N LEU A 314 10.88 -8.09 -11.93
CA LEU A 314 12.08 -8.66 -12.54
C LEU A 314 12.23 -10.11 -12.10
N ILE A 315 12.09 -11.05 -13.03
CA ILE A 315 11.91 -12.46 -12.73
C ILE A 315 12.91 -13.30 -13.50
N GLY A 316 13.74 -14.06 -12.78
CA GLY A 316 14.65 -15.04 -13.36
C GLY A 316 14.53 -16.39 -12.65
N ALA A 317 14.80 -17.49 -13.35
CA ALA A 317 14.69 -18.83 -12.80
C ALA A 317 15.96 -19.66 -12.94
N ILE A 318 16.18 -20.56 -11.98
CA ILE A 318 17.12 -21.68 -12.08
C ILE A 318 16.27 -22.96 -12.06
N GLU A 319 16.34 -23.75 -13.12
CA GLU A 319 15.60 -25.01 -13.20
C GLU A 319 16.13 -26.04 -12.19
N GLY A 320 15.22 -26.79 -11.59
CA GLY A 320 15.56 -27.90 -10.72
C GLY A 320 16.05 -29.14 -11.48
N GLU A 321 16.38 -30.19 -10.73
CA GLU A 321 16.61 -31.53 -11.27
C GLU A 321 16.06 -32.64 -10.38
N GLY A 322 15.81 -33.80 -10.99
CA GLY A 322 15.28 -34.96 -10.29
C GLY A 322 13.75 -34.94 -10.19
N PRO A 323 13.17 -35.70 -9.25
CA PRO A 323 11.73 -35.96 -9.21
C PRO A 323 10.88 -34.76 -8.79
N HIS A 324 11.46 -33.71 -8.22
CA HIS A 324 10.77 -32.50 -7.75
C HIS A 324 11.04 -31.28 -8.64
N ALA A 325 11.63 -31.46 -9.83
CA ALA A 325 12.07 -30.35 -10.68
C ALA A 325 10.92 -29.43 -11.17
N ASP A 326 9.69 -29.94 -11.19
CA ASP A 326 8.50 -29.18 -11.56
C ASP A 326 7.96 -28.31 -10.40
N GLU A 327 8.30 -28.64 -9.14
CA GLU A 327 7.95 -27.83 -7.97
C GLU A 327 8.79 -26.56 -7.94
N THR A 328 8.19 -25.46 -7.47
CA THR A 328 8.78 -24.11 -7.50
C THR A 328 8.90 -23.51 -6.09
N ILE A 329 10.07 -22.97 -5.77
CA ILE A 329 10.31 -22.10 -4.61
C ILE A 329 10.54 -20.68 -5.14
N VAL A 330 9.77 -19.73 -4.63
CA VAL A 330 9.92 -18.29 -4.95
C VAL A 330 10.80 -17.63 -3.88
N ILE A 331 11.74 -16.82 -4.33
CA ILE A 331 12.67 -16.02 -3.52
C ILE A 331 12.46 -14.57 -3.96
N GLY A 332 11.97 -13.69 -3.09
CA GLY A 332 11.61 -12.35 -3.53
C GLY A 332 11.78 -11.24 -2.51
N GLY A 333 11.63 -10.02 -3.02
CA GLY A 333 11.63 -8.76 -2.27
C GLY A 333 11.45 -7.61 -3.27
N HIS A 334 10.81 -6.52 -2.87
CA HIS A 334 10.68 -5.36 -3.75
C HIS A 334 12.02 -4.65 -3.99
N TYR A 335 12.09 -3.92 -5.11
CA TYR A 335 13.24 -3.08 -5.47
C TYR A 335 12.86 -1.62 -5.74
N ASP A 336 11.57 -1.29 -5.76
CA ASP A 336 11.09 0.11 -5.79
C ASP A 336 11.11 0.73 -4.39
N HIS A 337 11.33 2.04 -4.31
CA HIS A 337 11.18 2.79 -3.07
C HIS A 337 10.49 4.14 -3.36
N LEU A 338 10.50 5.08 -2.42
CA LEU A 338 9.66 6.29 -2.45
C LEU A 338 10.13 7.40 -3.40
N GLY A 339 11.24 7.23 -4.10
CA GLY A 339 11.75 8.25 -5.02
C GLY A 339 12.08 9.57 -4.32
N PHE A 340 11.31 10.62 -4.61
CA PHE A 340 11.46 11.94 -3.97
C PHE A 340 10.47 12.16 -2.80
N GLY A 341 9.93 11.09 -2.21
CA GLY A 341 8.96 11.14 -1.12
C GLY A 341 7.52 11.34 -1.60
N GLY A 342 6.69 12.03 -0.80
CA GLY A 342 5.27 12.19 -1.08
C GLY A 342 4.43 11.06 -0.48
N TYR A 343 3.75 10.28 -1.33
CA TYR A 343 2.97 9.13 -0.89
C TYR A 343 3.88 8.11 -0.18
N GLY A 344 3.44 7.58 0.97
CA GLY A 344 4.23 6.63 1.77
C GLY A 344 5.33 7.26 2.65
N SER A 345 5.79 8.50 2.36
CA SER A 345 6.87 9.13 3.15
C SER A 345 6.43 9.45 4.58
N ARG A 346 7.30 9.15 5.54
CA ARG A 346 7.15 9.50 6.95
C ARG A 346 7.79 10.85 7.31
N SER A 347 8.26 11.59 6.30
CA SER A 347 8.84 12.94 6.46
C SER A 347 8.15 13.95 5.53
N PRO A 348 6.87 14.28 5.74
CA PRO A 348 6.09 15.10 4.81
C PRO A 348 6.66 16.51 4.60
N SER A 349 7.40 17.05 5.57
CA SER A 349 8.10 18.35 5.44
C SER A 349 9.34 18.32 4.56
N ARG A 350 9.78 17.12 4.13
CA ARG A 350 10.96 16.85 3.28
C ARG A 350 10.58 16.25 1.92
N ASN A 351 9.33 16.43 1.49
CA ASN A 351 8.92 16.05 0.15
C ASN A 351 9.77 16.79 -0.90
N GLY A 352 10.25 16.06 -1.91
CA GLY A 352 11.21 16.53 -2.90
C GLY A 352 12.66 16.10 -2.63
N GLU A 353 12.98 15.63 -1.42
CA GLU A 353 14.27 15.01 -1.11
C GLU A 353 14.30 13.53 -1.53
N ILE A 354 15.47 13.03 -1.92
CA ILE A 354 15.64 11.64 -2.31
C ILE A 354 15.48 10.74 -1.08
N HIS A 355 14.63 9.72 -1.20
CA HIS A 355 14.49 8.64 -0.23
C HIS A 355 15.26 7.45 -0.79
N ASN A 356 16.47 7.21 -0.29
CA ASN A 356 17.37 6.21 -0.88
C ASN A 356 16.96 4.77 -0.55
N GLY A 357 16.33 4.53 0.59
CA GLY A 357 15.80 3.22 0.93
C GLY A 357 16.88 2.15 1.00
N ALA A 358 17.86 2.35 1.88
CA ALA A 358 19.00 1.44 2.01
C ALA A 358 18.62 0.16 2.77
N ASP A 359 17.91 0.29 3.89
CA ASP A 359 17.34 -0.85 4.62
C ASP A 359 16.07 -1.32 3.91
N ASP A 360 15.12 -0.40 3.74
CA ASP A 360 13.88 -0.55 3.00
C ASP A 360 14.04 0.04 1.59
N ASN A 361 14.53 -0.68 0.60
CA ASN A 361 14.56 -2.15 0.50
C ASN A 361 15.82 -2.70 -0.14
N ALA A 362 16.84 -1.84 -0.38
CA ALA A 362 18.04 -2.25 -1.10
C ALA A 362 18.71 -3.47 -0.43
N SER A 363 18.63 -3.55 0.90
CA SER A 363 19.11 -4.71 1.68
C SER A 363 18.40 -6.03 1.31
N GLY A 364 17.08 -6.01 1.12
CA GLY A 364 16.28 -7.16 0.70
C GLY A 364 16.54 -7.56 -0.75
N THR A 365 16.59 -6.59 -1.66
CA THR A 365 16.98 -6.83 -3.07
C THR A 365 18.38 -7.43 -3.18
N ALA A 366 19.35 -6.94 -2.39
CA ALA A 366 20.70 -7.50 -2.36
C ALA A 366 20.72 -8.95 -1.85
N ALA A 367 19.81 -9.33 -0.94
CA ALA A 367 19.63 -10.71 -0.51
C ALA A 367 19.19 -11.61 -1.68
N VAL A 368 18.20 -11.17 -2.46
CA VAL A 368 17.72 -11.91 -3.65
C VAL A 368 18.86 -12.11 -4.64
N LEU A 369 19.64 -11.07 -4.92
CA LEU A 369 20.79 -11.13 -5.84
C LEU A 369 21.89 -12.09 -5.35
N GLU A 370 22.29 -12.00 -4.08
CA GLU A 370 23.36 -12.86 -3.55
C GLU A 370 22.90 -14.32 -3.40
N LEU A 371 21.64 -14.58 -3.02
CA LEU A 371 21.08 -15.93 -3.02
C LEU A 371 21.02 -16.52 -4.44
N ALA A 372 20.61 -15.73 -5.45
CA ALA A 372 20.64 -16.16 -6.85
C ALA A 372 22.06 -16.56 -7.29
N ARG A 373 23.07 -15.74 -6.95
CA ARG A 373 24.49 -16.03 -7.23
C ARG A 373 24.94 -17.33 -6.59
N ARG A 374 24.66 -17.52 -5.30
CA ARG A 374 25.09 -18.70 -4.53
C ARG A 374 24.42 -19.97 -5.03
N ILE A 375 23.12 -19.94 -5.30
CA ILE A 375 22.38 -21.09 -5.83
C ILE A 375 22.86 -21.44 -7.24
N ALA A 376 23.07 -20.45 -8.12
CA ALA A 376 23.56 -20.69 -9.48
C ALA A 376 24.98 -21.27 -9.53
N SER A 377 25.82 -20.96 -8.55
CA SER A 377 27.20 -21.47 -8.44
C SER A 377 27.32 -22.75 -7.61
N GLY A 378 26.26 -23.15 -6.91
CA GLY A 378 26.21 -24.33 -6.06
C GLY A 378 25.77 -25.60 -6.81
N PRO A 379 25.50 -26.68 -6.05
CA PRO A 379 24.80 -27.84 -6.58
C PRO A 379 23.44 -27.44 -7.17
N LYS A 380 23.02 -28.11 -8.24
CA LYS A 380 21.73 -27.83 -8.86
C LYS A 380 20.59 -28.13 -7.85
N PRO A 381 19.61 -27.22 -7.68
CA PRO A 381 18.52 -27.44 -6.75
C PRO A 381 17.62 -28.60 -7.20
N GLN A 382 16.92 -29.24 -6.28
CA GLN A 382 15.94 -30.29 -6.62
C GLN A 382 14.67 -29.70 -7.25
N ARG A 383 14.39 -28.44 -6.92
CA ARG A 383 13.20 -27.69 -7.34
C ARG A 383 13.59 -26.48 -8.18
N ARG A 384 12.65 -25.97 -8.97
CA ARG A 384 12.83 -24.69 -9.66
C ARG A 384 12.94 -23.57 -8.61
N MET A 385 13.96 -22.73 -8.74
CA MET A 385 14.15 -21.54 -7.92
C MET A 385 13.80 -20.32 -8.76
N VAL A 386 12.77 -19.56 -8.37
CA VAL A 386 12.32 -18.35 -9.06
C VAL A 386 12.65 -17.14 -8.22
N PHE A 387 13.49 -16.25 -8.74
CA PHE A 387 13.93 -15.03 -8.09
C PHE A 387 13.12 -13.86 -8.63
N ILE A 388 12.47 -13.10 -7.74
CA ILE A 388 11.61 -11.97 -8.12
C ILE A 388 12.02 -10.72 -7.36
N CYS A 389 12.42 -9.68 -8.09
CA CYS A 389 12.45 -8.32 -7.56
C CYS A 389 11.13 -7.63 -7.94
N PHE A 390 10.25 -7.39 -6.95
CA PHE A 390 8.91 -6.80 -7.18
C PHE A 390 8.98 -5.27 -7.30
N SER A 391 8.03 -4.69 -8.05
CA SER A 391 7.85 -3.23 -8.13
C SER A 391 6.47 -2.81 -7.63
N GLY A 392 6.28 -1.55 -7.24
CA GLY A 392 5.01 -1.00 -6.76
C GLY A 392 4.59 -1.52 -5.38
N GLU A 393 5.53 -2.03 -4.57
CA GLU A 393 5.26 -2.50 -3.21
C GLU A 393 4.83 -1.33 -2.32
N GLU A 394 5.54 -0.21 -2.43
CA GLU A 394 5.35 1.03 -1.66
C GLU A 394 3.97 1.68 -1.86
N ARG A 395 3.27 1.25 -2.91
CA ARG A 395 1.92 1.67 -3.27
C ARG A 395 0.87 0.60 -2.96
N GLY A 396 1.20 -0.38 -2.13
CA GLY A 396 0.30 -1.41 -1.65
C GLY A 396 0.47 -2.77 -2.32
N LEU A 397 1.70 -3.27 -2.42
CA LEU A 397 2.01 -4.62 -2.90
C LEU A 397 1.56 -4.88 -4.35
N ILE A 398 1.62 -3.86 -5.23
CA ILE A 398 1.00 -3.95 -6.56
C ILE A 398 1.66 -5.04 -7.41
N GLY A 399 2.99 -5.09 -7.44
CA GLY A 399 3.73 -6.06 -8.25
C GLY A 399 3.53 -7.51 -7.81
N SER A 400 3.60 -7.80 -6.51
CA SER A 400 3.37 -9.15 -5.99
C SER A 400 1.91 -9.59 -6.14
N ASN A 401 0.93 -8.70 -5.94
CA ASN A 401 -0.47 -8.98 -6.26
C ASN A 401 -0.66 -9.28 -7.76
N TYR A 402 -0.02 -8.51 -8.63
CA TYR A 402 -0.09 -8.75 -10.06
C TYR A 402 0.48 -10.12 -10.43
N TYR A 403 1.64 -10.49 -9.87
CA TYR A 403 2.26 -11.80 -10.12
C TYR A 403 1.34 -12.95 -9.74
N VAL A 404 0.75 -12.95 -8.54
CA VAL A 404 -0.11 -14.08 -8.11
C VAL A 404 -1.47 -14.14 -8.85
N LEU A 405 -1.84 -13.08 -9.59
CA LEU A 405 -3.00 -13.06 -10.47
C LEU A 405 -2.65 -13.44 -11.91
N HIS A 406 -1.42 -13.16 -12.34
CA HIS A 406 -0.90 -13.41 -13.68
C HIS A 406 0.46 -14.12 -13.61
N PRO A 407 0.53 -15.32 -13.01
CA PRO A 407 1.80 -15.95 -12.70
C PRO A 407 2.49 -16.43 -13.99
N VAL A 408 3.80 -16.22 -14.08
CA VAL A 408 4.63 -16.64 -15.24
C VAL A 408 5.15 -18.07 -15.09
N VAL A 409 5.17 -18.57 -13.85
CA VAL A 409 5.36 -19.98 -13.50
C VAL A 409 4.09 -20.44 -12.80
N PRO A 410 3.53 -21.64 -13.08
CA PRO A 410 2.25 -22.06 -12.50
C PRO A 410 2.23 -21.92 -10.98
N LEU A 411 1.19 -21.27 -10.46
CA LEU A 411 1.09 -20.97 -9.04
C LEU A 411 0.78 -22.24 -8.23
N GLU A 412 0.09 -23.20 -8.84
CA GLU A 412 -0.17 -24.54 -8.31
C GLU A 412 1.11 -25.37 -8.06
N ASP A 413 2.19 -25.08 -8.80
CA ASP A 413 3.49 -25.72 -8.62
C ASP A 413 4.37 -24.96 -7.62
N THR A 414 3.93 -23.78 -7.15
CA THR A 414 4.66 -22.98 -6.17
C THR A 414 4.40 -23.49 -4.76
N ILE A 415 5.42 -24.09 -4.16
CA ILE A 415 5.31 -24.78 -2.87
C ILE A 415 5.71 -23.91 -1.68
N ALA A 416 6.47 -22.84 -1.92
CA ALA A 416 6.92 -21.93 -0.89
C ALA A 416 7.34 -20.58 -1.50
N MET A 417 7.21 -19.52 -0.70
CA MET A 417 7.81 -18.22 -1.00
C MET A 417 8.60 -17.71 0.21
N ILE A 418 9.85 -17.29 -0.01
CA ILE A 418 10.68 -16.64 1.00
C ILE A 418 10.90 -15.19 0.59
N ASN A 419 10.47 -14.26 1.44
CA ASN A 419 10.57 -12.82 1.22
C ASN A 419 11.72 -12.19 2.01
N PHE A 420 12.31 -11.15 1.44
CA PHE A 420 13.34 -10.32 2.05
C PHE A 420 12.99 -8.85 1.92
N ASP A 421 12.99 -8.18 3.06
CA ASP A 421 12.73 -6.76 3.19
C ASP A 421 13.33 -6.30 4.53
N MET A 422 13.95 -5.13 4.56
CA MET A 422 14.61 -4.54 5.74
C MET A 422 15.46 -5.56 6.53
N ILE A 423 16.47 -6.13 5.88
CA ILE A 423 17.42 -7.06 6.51
C ILE A 423 18.76 -6.40 6.87
N GLY A 424 18.90 -5.11 6.56
CA GLY A 424 20.13 -4.34 6.69
C GLY A 424 20.44 -3.89 8.11
N ASN A 425 19.48 -3.92 9.02
CA ASN A 425 19.64 -3.39 10.38
C ASN A 425 19.57 -4.45 11.49
N LEU A 426 20.31 -5.55 11.31
CA LEU A 426 20.40 -6.62 12.30
C LEU A 426 20.96 -6.07 13.65
N LYS A 427 20.09 -6.00 14.65
CA LYS A 427 20.43 -5.59 16.02
C LYS A 427 20.40 -6.77 16.97
N ASN A 428 21.33 -6.77 17.94
CA ASN A 428 21.47 -7.84 18.93
C ASN A 428 21.67 -9.23 18.33
N ASN A 429 22.10 -9.33 17.06
CA ASN A 429 22.24 -10.58 16.32
C ASN A 429 20.92 -11.36 16.12
N VAL A 430 19.75 -10.71 16.22
CA VAL A 430 18.44 -11.37 16.12
C VAL A 430 17.75 -11.04 14.81
N VAL A 431 17.33 -12.06 14.05
CA VAL A 431 16.44 -11.93 12.88
C VAL A 431 15.05 -12.46 13.20
N GLU A 432 14.01 -11.78 12.73
CA GLU A 432 12.64 -12.30 12.77
C GLU A 432 12.35 -13.13 11.53
N VAL A 433 11.76 -14.31 11.73
CA VAL A 433 11.27 -15.16 10.64
C VAL A 433 9.75 -15.24 10.78
N ASN A 434 9.06 -14.55 9.88
CA ASN A 434 7.61 -14.50 9.79
C ASN A 434 7.06 -15.62 8.92
N GLY A 435 5.77 -15.94 9.09
CA GLY A 435 5.08 -16.98 8.33
C GLY A 435 5.44 -18.42 8.68
N VAL A 436 6.24 -18.68 9.73
CA VAL A 436 6.72 -20.05 10.06
C VAL A 436 5.57 -21.01 10.39
N GLY A 437 4.42 -20.49 10.80
CA GLY A 437 3.20 -21.27 11.08
C GLY A 437 2.37 -21.60 9.83
N THR A 438 2.80 -21.19 8.63
CA THR A 438 2.09 -21.43 7.37
C THR A 438 2.36 -22.81 6.75
N ALA A 439 3.29 -23.57 7.31
CA ALA A 439 3.48 -24.99 6.99
C ALA A 439 3.92 -25.81 8.20
N GLU A 440 3.53 -27.08 8.24
CA GLU A 440 3.91 -28.00 9.33
C GLU A 440 5.43 -28.19 9.44
N GLU A 441 6.11 -28.18 8.30
CA GLU A 441 7.54 -28.50 8.16
C GLU A 441 8.46 -27.31 8.48
N PHE A 442 7.98 -26.08 8.30
CA PHE A 442 8.80 -24.86 8.38
C PHE A 442 9.47 -24.67 9.73
N ARG A 443 8.81 -25.06 10.83
CA ARG A 443 9.41 -24.93 12.17
C ARG A 443 10.74 -25.67 12.29
N ASN A 444 10.77 -26.90 11.79
CA ASN A 444 11.95 -27.74 11.88
C ASN A 444 13.06 -27.24 10.95
N ILE A 445 12.68 -26.71 9.79
CA ILE A 445 13.62 -26.07 8.84
C ILE A 445 14.27 -24.84 9.50
N VAL A 446 13.46 -23.97 10.11
CA VAL A 446 13.89 -22.75 10.80
C VAL A 446 14.86 -23.06 11.96
N LEU A 447 14.57 -24.07 12.77
CA LEU A 447 15.44 -24.49 13.88
C LEU A 447 16.74 -25.13 13.39
N LYS A 448 16.71 -25.89 12.29
CA LYS A 448 17.94 -26.45 11.69
C LYS A 448 18.82 -25.38 11.05
N ALA A 449 18.22 -24.37 10.45
CA ALA A 449 18.94 -23.22 9.91
C ALA A 449 19.63 -22.41 11.02
N ASP A 450 18.95 -22.27 12.17
CA ASP A 450 19.49 -21.65 13.39
C ASP A 450 20.69 -22.43 13.93
N GLU A 451 20.59 -23.76 14.06
CA GLU A 451 21.74 -24.61 14.45
C GLU A 451 22.94 -24.51 13.50
N ALA A 452 22.71 -24.19 12.22
CA ALA A 452 23.72 -24.14 11.18
C ALA A 452 24.41 -22.78 11.03
N THR A 453 23.89 -21.72 11.67
CA THR A 453 24.40 -20.35 11.49
C THR A 453 24.52 -19.59 12.81
N PRO A 454 25.49 -18.66 12.94
CA PRO A 454 25.70 -17.92 14.19
C PRO A 454 24.76 -16.71 14.32
N ILE A 455 23.45 -16.89 14.14
CA ILE A 455 22.42 -15.85 14.29
C ILE A 455 21.37 -16.31 15.30
N ASP A 456 20.78 -15.39 16.05
CA ASP A 456 19.63 -15.69 16.91
C ASP A 456 18.33 -15.47 16.10
N ILE A 457 17.32 -16.32 16.34
CA ILE A 457 16.04 -16.22 15.61
C ILE A 457 14.86 -15.89 16.53
N THR A 458 13.96 -15.05 16.04
CA THR A 458 12.61 -14.89 16.58
C THR A 458 11.61 -15.50 15.62
N ILE A 459 10.98 -16.60 16.04
CA ILE A 459 9.94 -17.28 15.26
C ILE A 459 8.61 -16.54 15.38
N VAL A 460 8.01 -16.23 14.23
CA VAL A 460 6.70 -15.61 14.12
C VAL A 460 5.80 -16.49 13.26
N ASP A 461 4.74 -17.02 13.87
CA ASP A 461 3.86 -17.98 13.20
C ASP A 461 2.99 -17.35 12.10
N GLY A 462 2.59 -16.10 12.28
CA GLY A 462 1.71 -15.41 11.36
C GLY A 462 2.45 -14.92 10.12
N ALA A 463 1.76 -14.93 8.98
CA ALA A 463 2.22 -14.37 7.70
C ALA A 463 1.64 -12.97 7.42
N PHE A 464 1.03 -12.33 8.42
CA PHE A 464 0.48 -10.98 8.29
C PHE A 464 1.56 -9.95 8.65
N ALA A 465 2.52 -9.78 7.77
CA ALA A 465 3.37 -8.60 7.69
C ALA A 465 3.14 -7.95 6.31
N GLY A 466 3.12 -6.62 6.25
CA GLY A 466 2.80 -5.87 5.03
C GLY A 466 3.99 -5.85 4.07
N SER A 467 4.25 -6.96 3.39
CA SER A 467 5.28 -7.07 2.34
C SER A 467 4.89 -8.17 1.34
N ASP A 468 5.70 -8.41 0.31
CA ASP A 468 5.34 -9.19 -0.90
C ASP A 468 4.98 -10.67 -0.68
N HIS A 469 5.22 -11.24 0.49
CA HIS A 469 4.77 -12.59 0.83
C HIS A 469 3.26 -12.69 1.05
N LEU A 470 2.60 -11.58 1.41
CA LEU A 470 1.18 -11.61 1.79
C LEU A 470 0.26 -12.10 0.65
N PRO A 471 0.39 -11.65 -0.62
CA PRO A 471 -0.39 -12.18 -1.73
C PRO A 471 -0.21 -13.69 -1.96
N PHE A 472 0.99 -14.23 -1.76
CA PHE A 472 1.26 -15.67 -1.86
C PHE A 472 0.56 -16.45 -0.75
N TYR A 473 0.63 -15.95 0.49
CA TYR A 473 -0.10 -16.55 1.62
C TYR A 473 -1.62 -16.57 1.39
N LEU A 474 -2.18 -15.49 0.83
CA LEU A 474 -3.61 -15.42 0.46
C LEU A 474 -4.00 -16.43 -0.63
N LYS A 475 -3.03 -16.93 -1.40
CA LYS A 475 -3.18 -18.01 -2.37
C LYS A 475 -2.88 -19.39 -1.79
N GLN A 476 -2.78 -19.50 -0.47
CA GLN A 476 -2.51 -20.75 0.27
C GLN A 476 -1.13 -21.35 -0.02
N ILE A 477 -0.16 -20.50 -0.34
CA ILE A 477 1.24 -20.89 -0.47
C ILE A 477 1.92 -20.65 0.88
N PRO A 478 2.64 -21.64 1.44
CA PRO A 478 3.48 -21.43 2.60
C PRO A 478 4.51 -20.31 2.38
N VAL A 479 4.64 -19.40 3.33
CA VAL A 479 5.57 -18.26 3.22
C VAL A 479 6.48 -18.13 4.42
N MET A 480 7.71 -17.68 4.18
CA MET A 480 8.60 -17.15 5.21
C MET A 480 9.02 -15.73 4.87
N PHE A 481 9.20 -14.87 5.87
CA PHE A 481 9.69 -13.51 5.67
C PHE A 481 10.77 -13.18 6.70
N CYS A 482 11.99 -12.95 6.22
CA CYS A 482 13.14 -12.57 7.04
C CYS A 482 13.18 -11.03 7.20
N PHE A 483 13.17 -10.56 8.44
CA PHE A 483 13.04 -9.14 8.78
C PHE A 483 13.88 -8.78 10.00
N THR A 484 14.53 -7.61 10.01
CA THR A 484 15.36 -7.17 11.15
C THR A 484 14.70 -6.12 12.05
N GLY A 485 13.43 -5.82 11.80
CA GLY A 485 12.63 -4.92 12.63
C GLY A 485 12.54 -3.50 12.07
N MET A 486 11.52 -2.77 12.52
CA MET A 486 11.30 -1.39 12.11
C MET A 486 12.37 -0.44 12.68
N THR A 487 12.65 0.62 11.95
CA THR A 487 13.56 1.70 12.37
C THR A 487 12.81 3.03 12.45
N SER A 488 13.38 4.00 13.19
CA SER A 488 12.81 5.36 13.25
C SER A 488 13.01 6.15 11.96
N ILE A 489 13.89 5.69 11.07
CA ILE A 489 14.25 6.31 9.78
C ILE A 489 13.54 5.64 8.60
N TYR A 490 12.76 4.58 8.84
CA TYR A 490 11.91 3.93 7.86
C TYR A 490 11.05 4.97 7.12
N HIS A 491 11.05 4.90 5.78
CA HIS A 491 10.36 5.83 4.87
C HIS A 491 10.77 7.32 5.05
N THR A 492 12.02 7.59 5.43
CA THR A 492 12.57 8.95 5.45
C THR A 492 13.81 9.05 4.55
N PRO A 493 14.23 10.27 4.17
CA PRO A 493 15.49 10.47 3.45
C PRO A 493 16.74 10.00 4.22
N ASP A 494 16.60 9.67 5.51
CA ASP A 494 17.71 9.24 6.35
C ASP A 494 17.90 7.70 6.33
N ASP A 495 17.01 6.95 5.65
CA ASP A 495 17.24 5.54 5.32
C ASP A 495 18.32 5.42 4.23
N ASP A 496 19.56 5.52 4.70
CA ASP A 496 20.76 5.55 3.89
C ASP A 496 21.77 4.50 4.37
N PHE A 497 22.70 4.14 3.50
CA PHE A 497 23.69 3.10 3.65
C PHE A 497 24.50 3.19 4.96
N ALA A 498 24.81 4.42 5.40
CA ALA A 498 25.57 4.66 6.63
C ALA A 498 24.88 4.11 7.90
N THR A 499 23.60 3.78 7.82
CA THR A 499 22.79 3.28 8.93
C THR A 499 22.78 1.75 9.04
N LEU A 500 23.35 1.04 8.05
CA LEU A 500 23.24 -0.41 7.93
C LEU A 500 24.35 -1.19 8.63
N ASN A 501 23.96 -2.36 9.13
CA ASN A 501 24.85 -3.45 9.54
C ASN A 501 25.00 -4.46 8.39
N ILE A 502 25.89 -4.17 7.43
CA ILE A 502 26.10 -5.03 6.25
C ILE A 502 26.52 -6.45 6.62
N GLU A 503 27.39 -6.62 7.62
CA GLU A 503 27.77 -7.95 8.10
C GLU A 503 26.57 -8.72 8.65
N GLY A 504 25.69 -8.02 9.37
CA GLY A 504 24.42 -8.57 9.83
C GLY A 504 23.52 -9.00 8.67
N ALA A 505 23.39 -8.18 7.63
CA ALA A 505 22.63 -8.53 6.43
C ALA A 505 23.19 -9.81 5.77
N VAL A 506 24.51 -9.95 5.67
CA VAL A 506 25.11 -11.18 5.13
C VAL A 506 24.85 -12.38 6.05
N SER A 507 24.86 -12.21 7.37
CA SER A 507 24.48 -13.29 8.30
C SER A 507 23.02 -13.72 8.11
N VAL A 508 22.11 -12.77 7.84
CA VAL A 508 20.71 -13.09 7.48
C VAL A 508 20.64 -13.84 6.14
N ILE A 509 21.45 -13.47 5.14
CA ILE A 509 21.55 -14.19 3.86
C ILE A 509 22.04 -15.63 4.07
N ASP A 510 23.07 -15.82 4.90
CA ASP A 510 23.60 -17.16 5.22
C ASP A 510 22.54 -18.05 5.88
N TYR A 511 21.81 -17.50 6.84
CA TYR A 511 20.67 -18.17 7.49
C TYR A 511 19.58 -18.53 6.47
N SER A 512 19.27 -17.61 5.58
CA SER A 512 18.22 -17.78 4.57
C SER A 512 18.58 -18.81 3.51
N GLU A 513 19.87 -18.95 3.18
CA GLU A 513 20.35 -20.05 2.35
C GLU A 513 20.07 -21.42 3.01
N GLN A 514 20.20 -21.53 4.33
CA GLN A 514 19.85 -22.76 5.06
C GLN A 514 18.35 -23.02 5.08
N LEU A 515 17.51 -21.97 5.17
CA LEU A 515 16.06 -22.12 5.00
C LEU A 515 15.72 -22.69 3.62
N LEU A 516 16.30 -22.11 2.56
CA LEU A 516 16.07 -22.56 1.18
C LEU A 516 16.52 -24.02 0.97
N ARG A 517 17.70 -24.39 1.49
CA ARG A 517 18.17 -25.79 1.46
C ARG A 517 17.25 -26.73 2.22
N GLY A 518 16.67 -26.27 3.33
CA GLY A 518 15.70 -27.04 4.10
C GLY A 518 14.40 -27.31 3.34
N VAL A 519 13.87 -26.31 2.62
CA VAL A 519 12.67 -26.45 1.78
C VAL A 519 12.99 -27.29 0.53
N ASP A 520 14.10 -27.02 -0.16
CA ASP A 520 14.54 -27.78 -1.34
C ASP A 520 14.86 -29.25 -1.03
N GLY A 521 15.21 -29.56 0.22
CA GLY A 521 15.51 -30.91 0.69
C GLY A 521 14.29 -31.74 1.11
N LEU A 522 13.07 -31.19 1.08
CA LEU A 522 11.86 -31.93 1.47
C LEU A 522 11.54 -33.04 0.44
N GLU A 523 11.13 -34.22 0.93
CA GLU A 523 10.66 -35.32 0.06
C GLU A 523 9.28 -35.05 -0.57
N LYS A 524 8.52 -34.09 -0.03
CA LYS A 524 7.21 -33.66 -0.51
C LYS A 524 7.05 -32.16 -0.27
N ALA A 525 6.21 -31.53 -1.08
CA ALA A 525 5.81 -30.15 -0.84
C ALA A 525 5.32 -29.95 0.61
N PRO A 526 5.68 -28.82 1.26
CA PRO A 526 5.22 -28.51 2.62
C PRO A 526 3.70 -28.46 2.70
N THR A 527 3.17 -28.94 3.82
CA THR A 527 1.75 -28.99 4.07
C THR A 527 1.27 -27.62 4.51
N PHE A 528 0.56 -26.89 3.64
CA PHE A 528 0.02 -25.59 3.99
C PHE A 528 -0.90 -25.67 5.22
N VAL A 529 -0.60 -24.83 6.19
CA VAL A 529 -1.44 -24.59 7.35
C VAL A 529 -1.94 -23.16 7.21
N ALA A 530 -3.25 -22.98 7.17
CA ALA A 530 -3.82 -21.66 7.41
C ALA A 530 -3.35 -21.25 8.80
N ALA A 531 -2.45 -20.26 8.86
CA ALA A 531 -1.73 -19.95 10.09
C ALA A 531 -2.76 -19.68 11.19
N GLN A 532 -2.83 -20.62 12.14
CA GLN A 532 -3.53 -20.41 13.38
C GLN A 532 -2.78 -19.28 14.09
N PRO A 533 -3.38 -18.15 14.53
CA PRO A 533 -2.75 -17.23 15.46
C PRO A 533 -2.06 -18.01 16.60
N GLY A 534 -0.77 -18.28 16.42
CA GLY A 534 0.05 -19.08 17.33
C GLY A 534 0.25 -18.41 18.68
N ASN A 535 0.44 -19.14 19.76
CA ASN A 535 0.70 -18.54 21.07
C ASN A 535 2.06 -17.82 21.10
N ARG A 536 2.13 -16.54 20.71
CA ARG A 536 3.17 -15.62 21.19
C ARG A 536 2.86 -15.30 22.66
N ARG A 537 3.85 -15.37 23.55
CA ARG A 537 3.80 -14.61 24.81
C ARG A 537 3.43 -13.18 24.42
N ALA A 538 2.38 -12.65 25.04
CA ALA A 538 1.70 -11.40 24.70
C ALA A 538 2.67 -10.26 24.34
N ALA A 539 3.07 -10.21 23.08
CA ALA A 539 3.20 -8.98 22.34
C ALA A 539 1.83 -8.79 21.70
N ASN A 540 1.18 -7.66 22.01
CA ASN A 540 -0.19 -7.35 21.63
C ASN A 540 -0.43 -7.72 20.18
N ARG A 541 -1.18 -8.82 19.97
CA ARG A 541 -1.71 -9.11 18.65
C ARG A 541 -2.90 -8.21 18.45
N ALA A 542 -2.94 -7.56 17.28
CA ALA A 542 -4.16 -6.98 16.75
C ALA A 542 -5.30 -8.02 16.90
N PRO A 543 -6.37 -7.67 17.60
CA PRO A 543 -7.52 -8.54 17.77
C PRO A 543 -8.26 -8.69 16.44
N PHE A 544 -9.01 -9.77 16.30
CA PHE A 544 -9.53 -10.21 15.00
C PHE A 544 -10.79 -9.46 14.61
N LEU A 545 -10.75 -8.76 13.47
CA LEU A 545 -11.93 -8.17 12.83
C LEU A 545 -12.56 -9.10 11.77
N GLY A 546 -11.73 -9.76 10.95
CA GLY A 546 -12.17 -10.79 9.99
C GLY A 546 -12.63 -10.29 8.61
N ILE A 547 -12.02 -9.20 8.14
CA ILE A 547 -12.12 -8.73 6.75
C ILE A 547 -10.85 -9.11 5.97
N GLN A 548 -10.97 -9.15 4.65
CA GLN A 548 -9.85 -9.12 3.72
C GLN A 548 -9.95 -7.83 2.91
N PRO A 549 -8.95 -6.93 2.97
CA PRO A 549 -8.98 -5.69 2.22
C PRO A 549 -8.65 -5.89 0.74
N ASP A 550 -9.20 -5.01 -0.11
CA ASP A 550 -8.81 -4.81 -1.49
C ASP A 550 -7.84 -3.62 -1.54
N LEU A 551 -6.55 -3.88 -1.39
CA LEU A 551 -5.53 -2.83 -1.22
C LEU A 551 -5.40 -1.94 -2.46
N ALA A 552 -5.62 -2.49 -3.66
CA ALA A 552 -5.57 -1.74 -4.91
C ALA A 552 -6.74 -0.75 -5.05
N ALA A 553 -7.89 -1.05 -4.43
CA ALA A 553 -9.04 -0.16 -4.38
C ALA A 553 -9.06 0.71 -3.10
N SER A 554 -8.19 0.42 -2.13
CA SER A 554 -8.09 1.14 -0.85
C SER A 554 -7.11 2.32 -0.95
N GLY A 555 -7.23 3.28 -0.03
CA GLY A 555 -6.34 4.43 0.00
C GLY A 555 -6.67 5.41 1.12
N ALA A 556 -6.38 6.69 0.91
CA ALA A 556 -6.63 7.76 1.88
C ALA A 556 -8.09 7.90 2.33
N GLU A 557 -9.05 7.33 1.59
CA GLU A 557 -10.48 7.37 1.91
C GLU A 557 -11.01 6.13 2.64
N GLY A 558 -10.16 5.15 2.93
CA GLY A 558 -10.55 3.95 3.67
C GLY A 558 -10.16 2.64 3.02
N ILE A 559 -10.58 1.56 3.67
CA ILE A 559 -10.25 0.18 3.32
C ILE A 559 -11.42 -0.50 2.65
N VAL A 560 -11.30 -0.72 1.36
CA VAL A 560 -12.26 -1.51 0.59
C VAL A 560 -12.19 -2.97 1.05
N ILE A 561 -13.32 -3.57 1.35
CA ILE A 561 -13.42 -4.95 1.79
C ILE A 561 -13.59 -5.83 0.56
N ARG A 562 -12.57 -6.63 0.25
CA ARG A 562 -12.61 -7.65 -0.80
C ARG A 562 -13.44 -8.86 -0.38
N ALA A 563 -13.31 -9.27 0.88
CA ALA A 563 -14.05 -10.41 1.43
C ALA A 563 -14.29 -10.25 2.94
N VAL A 564 -15.38 -10.85 3.43
CA VAL A 564 -15.68 -10.96 4.86
C VAL A 564 -15.67 -12.44 5.23
N ARG A 565 -14.91 -12.81 6.25
CA ARG A 565 -14.83 -14.20 6.71
C ARG A 565 -16.11 -14.60 7.44
N GLU A 566 -16.57 -15.83 7.23
CA GLU A 566 -17.69 -16.40 8.00
C GLU A 566 -17.35 -16.49 9.50
N GLU A 567 -18.37 -16.30 10.33
CA GLU A 567 -18.31 -16.25 11.79
C GLU A 567 -17.33 -15.20 12.37
N SER A 568 -17.03 -14.15 11.61
CA SER A 568 -16.15 -13.07 12.07
C SER A 568 -16.91 -11.92 12.77
N PRO A 569 -16.22 -11.09 13.57
CA PRO A 569 -16.77 -9.83 14.07
C PRO A 569 -17.26 -8.90 12.97
N ALA A 570 -16.58 -8.87 11.83
CA ALA A 570 -17.00 -8.12 10.66
C ALA A 570 -18.33 -8.65 10.11
N GLN A 571 -18.50 -9.97 9.97
CA GLN A 571 -19.78 -10.55 9.54
C GLN A 571 -20.88 -10.31 10.56
N ALA A 572 -20.58 -10.43 11.85
CA ALA A 572 -21.53 -10.16 12.94
C ALA A 572 -21.95 -8.68 12.99
N GLY A 573 -21.02 -7.76 12.68
CA GLY A 573 -21.28 -6.34 12.44
C GLY A 573 -21.92 -6.06 11.08
N GLY A 574 -22.25 -7.09 10.31
CA GLY A 574 -22.96 -6.97 9.05
C GLY A 574 -22.14 -6.38 7.90
N LEU A 575 -20.81 -6.30 8.01
CA LEU A 575 -19.91 -5.92 6.91
C LEU A 575 -19.99 -6.91 5.76
N GLN A 576 -19.75 -6.44 4.54
CA GLN A 576 -19.88 -7.17 3.28
C GLN A 576 -18.74 -6.82 2.32
N THR A 577 -18.54 -7.67 1.30
CA THR A 577 -17.68 -7.35 0.16
C THR A 577 -18.14 -6.06 -0.53
N GLY A 578 -17.20 -5.19 -0.86
CA GLY A 578 -17.42 -3.89 -1.47
C GLY A 578 -17.63 -2.74 -0.49
N ASP A 579 -17.72 -3.00 0.82
CA ASP A 579 -17.74 -1.94 1.82
C ASP A 579 -16.40 -1.22 1.91
N VAL A 580 -16.38 0.05 2.29
CA VAL A 580 -15.14 0.80 2.52
C VAL A 580 -15.09 1.29 3.96
N ILE A 581 -14.21 0.73 4.79
CA ILE A 581 -14.05 1.17 6.18
C ILE A 581 -13.30 2.51 6.19
N THR A 582 -13.95 3.56 6.62
CA THR A 582 -13.42 4.93 6.56
C THR A 582 -12.97 5.45 7.91
N GLN A 583 -13.46 4.87 9.01
CA GLN A 583 -13.16 5.31 10.37
C GLN A 583 -13.31 4.16 11.35
N VAL A 584 -12.49 4.18 12.39
CA VAL A 584 -12.60 3.30 13.56
C VAL A 584 -12.58 4.19 14.80
N ASP A 585 -13.65 4.16 15.58
CA ASP A 585 -13.92 5.08 16.68
C ASP A 585 -13.76 6.55 16.24
N ASP A 586 -12.82 7.30 16.83
CA ASP A 586 -12.55 8.70 16.49
C ASP A 586 -11.41 8.86 15.46
N THR A 587 -10.83 7.75 14.99
CA THR A 587 -9.65 7.75 14.12
C THR A 587 -10.04 7.46 12.66
N ALA A 588 -9.72 8.38 11.76
CA ALA A 588 -9.88 8.19 10.32
C ALA A 588 -8.95 7.07 9.83
N VAL A 589 -9.45 6.24 8.92
CA VAL A 589 -8.66 5.17 8.32
C VAL A 589 -8.19 5.63 6.94
N GLU A 590 -6.96 6.13 6.87
CA GLU A 590 -6.39 6.75 5.64
C GLU A 590 -5.48 5.79 4.85
N GLY A 591 -5.65 4.49 5.06
CA GLY A 591 -4.83 3.47 4.42
C GLY A 591 -4.72 2.22 5.28
N TYR A 592 -4.21 1.14 4.68
CA TYR A 592 -4.22 -0.16 5.32
C TYR A 592 -3.40 -0.16 6.62
N GLN A 593 -2.31 0.61 6.62
CA GLN A 593 -1.46 0.79 7.78
C GLN A 593 -2.21 1.38 8.98
N THR A 594 -3.05 2.39 8.78
CA THR A 594 -3.83 3.02 9.86
C THR A 594 -4.85 2.07 10.47
N LEU A 595 -5.54 1.28 9.64
CA LEU A 595 -6.46 0.26 10.15
C LEU A 595 -5.71 -0.78 10.99
N ILE A 596 -4.52 -1.18 10.55
CA ILE A 596 -3.69 -2.14 11.27
C ILE A 596 -3.17 -1.55 12.59
N GLU A 597 -2.74 -0.29 12.62
CA GLU A 597 -2.29 0.39 13.85
C GLU A 597 -3.40 0.42 14.91
N ILE A 598 -4.61 0.82 14.52
CA ILE A 598 -5.76 0.87 15.44
C ILE A 598 -6.09 -0.52 15.99
N LEU A 599 -6.04 -1.55 15.14
CA LEU A 599 -6.24 -2.92 15.60
C LEU A 599 -5.10 -3.34 16.54
N ILE A 600 -3.83 -3.07 16.23
CA ILE A 600 -2.70 -3.43 17.11
C ILE A 600 -2.80 -2.76 18.50
N GLU A 601 -3.34 -1.55 18.58
CA GLU A 601 -3.56 -0.84 19.85
C GLU A 601 -4.78 -1.33 20.65
N SER A 602 -5.70 -2.06 20.00
CA SER A 602 -6.91 -2.62 20.59
C SER A 602 -6.69 -3.99 21.25
N LYS A 603 -7.67 -4.47 22.04
CA LYS A 603 -7.66 -5.79 22.70
C LYS A 603 -8.85 -6.65 22.27
N PRO A 604 -8.73 -7.98 22.36
CA PRO A 604 -9.88 -8.87 22.22
C PRO A 604 -11.00 -8.51 23.19
N GLY A 605 -12.23 -8.43 22.68
CA GLY A 605 -13.39 -7.97 23.44
C GLY A 605 -13.63 -6.46 23.39
N ASP A 606 -12.67 -5.67 22.88
CA ASP A 606 -12.90 -4.25 22.64
C ASP A 606 -13.98 -4.08 21.57
N LYS A 607 -14.84 -3.10 21.81
CA LYS A 607 -15.91 -2.70 20.90
C LYS A 607 -15.40 -1.53 20.11
N LEU A 608 -15.24 -1.74 18.81
CA LEU A 608 -14.89 -0.67 17.89
C LEU A 608 -16.13 -0.25 17.14
N LYS A 609 -16.33 1.05 17.06
CA LYS A 609 -17.33 1.65 16.21
C LYS A 609 -16.71 1.86 14.82
N LEU A 610 -17.10 1.04 13.86
CA LEU A 610 -16.65 1.17 12.48
C LEU A 610 -17.64 2.02 11.72
N SER A 611 -17.14 3.07 11.07
CA SER A 611 -17.86 3.74 10.00
C SER A 611 -17.37 3.18 8.66
N PHE A 612 -18.30 2.76 7.82
CA PHE A 612 -17.98 2.18 6.52
C PHE A 612 -18.98 2.62 5.45
N LYS A 613 -18.52 2.83 4.22
CA LYS A 613 -19.39 3.14 3.07
C LYS A 613 -19.89 1.83 2.46
N ARG A 614 -21.21 1.71 2.22
CA ARG A 614 -21.82 0.63 1.42
C ARG A 614 -22.74 1.23 0.38
N GLY A 615 -22.39 1.10 -0.90
CA GLY A 615 -23.19 1.66 -1.99
C GLY A 615 -23.38 3.17 -1.90
N GLY A 616 -22.40 3.89 -1.34
CA GLY A 616 -22.44 5.35 -1.11
C GLY A 616 -22.93 5.79 0.26
N ASP A 617 -23.64 4.93 1.01
CA ASP A 617 -24.12 5.27 2.35
C ASP A 617 -23.07 4.99 3.41
N VAL A 618 -22.76 5.96 4.28
CA VAL A 618 -21.97 5.70 5.49
C VAL A 618 -22.87 5.00 6.50
N LYS A 619 -22.46 3.81 6.89
CA LYS A 619 -23.09 2.99 7.91
C LYS A 619 -22.14 2.87 9.07
N GLU A 620 -22.71 2.84 10.25
CA GLU A 620 -21.95 2.55 11.46
C GLU A 620 -22.32 1.15 11.92
N THR A 621 -21.32 0.39 12.32
CA THR A 621 -21.53 -0.83 13.08
C THR A 621 -20.60 -0.85 14.27
N GLU A 622 -21.07 -1.40 15.37
CA GLU A 622 -20.17 -1.80 16.45
C GLU A 622 -19.74 -3.23 16.17
N VAL A 623 -18.43 -3.47 16.16
CA VAL A 623 -17.86 -4.82 16.13
C VAL A 623 -17.19 -5.09 17.46
N THR A 624 -17.49 -6.24 18.05
CA THR A 624 -16.70 -6.72 19.19
C THR A 624 -15.56 -7.54 18.65
N LEU A 625 -14.35 -7.01 18.75
CA LEU A 625 -13.15 -7.67 18.27
C LEU A 625 -13.02 -9.03 18.96
N ALA A 626 -12.78 -10.07 18.18
CA ALA A 626 -12.60 -11.40 18.74
C ALA A 626 -11.15 -11.59 19.18
N GLU A 627 -10.94 -12.59 20.04
CA GLU A 627 -9.62 -13.21 20.15
C GLU A 627 -9.11 -13.52 18.74
N PRO A 628 -7.83 -13.24 18.43
CA PRO A 628 -7.21 -13.62 17.17
C PRO A 628 -7.67 -15.03 16.78
N ARG A 629 -8.57 -15.14 15.80
CA ARG A 629 -9.18 -16.44 15.45
C ARG A 629 -8.15 -17.26 14.69
N ARG A 630 -7.86 -18.40 15.30
CA ARG A 630 -7.05 -19.53 14.82
C ARG A 630 -7.49 -19.98 13.43
#